data_AF-A0A1G8QVN5-F1
#
_entry.id   AF-A0A1G8QVN5-F1
#
_cell.length_a   1.000
_cell.length_b   1.000
_cell.length_c   1.000
_cell.angle_alpha   90.00
_cell.angle_beta   90.00
_cell.angle_gamma   90.00
#
_symmetry.space_group_name_H-M   'P 1'
#
loop_
_entity.id
_entity.type
_entity.pdbx_description
1 polymer ?
#
loop_
_entity_poly.entity_id
_entity_poly.type
_entity_poly.pdbx_seq_one_letter_code
_entity_poly.pdbx_strand_id
1 'polypeptide(L)' 'MATMNVSIPDPMKAWVEERARDGSFSNASDYVRHLIRRDQDRARAVAQLQAAISDGIESGEAQPFDATAFKDRMRRTYGG' A
#
# COMPACT_ATOMS: atom_id res chain seq x y z
N MET A 1 -25.64 4.71 -3.32
CA MET A 1 -24.31 5.37 -3.32
C MET A 1 -24.46 6.74 -2.70
N ALA A 2 -23.47 7.19 -1.93
CA ALA A 2 -23.39 8.60 -1.53
C ALA A 2 -22.83 9.42 -2.70
N THR A 3 -23.37 10.62 -2.91
CA THR A 3 -22.90 11.54 -3.96
C THR A 3 -21.95 12.57 -3.33
N MET A 4 -20.83 12.82 -3.99
CA MET A 4 -19.84 13.82 -3.57
C MET A 4 -19.58 14.76 -4.76
N ASN A 5 -19.76 16.07 -4.55
CA ASN A 5 -19.46 17.09 -5.54
C ASN A 5 -18.12 17.74 -5.20
N VAL A 6 -17.22 17.83 -6.18
CA VAL A 6 -15.90 18.45 -6.03
C VAL A 6 -15.66 19.35 -7.24
N SER A 7 -15.22 20.58 -6.97
CA SER A 7 -14.74 21.49 -8.00
C SER A 7 -13.24 21.26 -8.23
N ILE A 8 -12.85 21.06 -9.48
CA ILE A 8 -11.46 20.92 -9.90
C ILE A 8 -11.15 21.88 -11.05
N PRO A 9 -9.90 22.33 -11.20
CA PRO A 9 -9.49 23.11 -12.37
C PRO A 9 -9.68 22.35 -13.69
N ASP A 10 -9.91 23.08 -14.78
CA ASP A 10 -10.12 22.50 -16.12
C ASP A 10 -9.04 21.51 -16.56
N PRO A 11 -7.73 21.75 -16.30
CA PRO A 11 -6.70 20.77 -16.64
C PRO A 11 -6.87 19.42 -15.92
N MET A 12 -7.33 19.42 -14.67
CA MET A 12 -7.58 18.19 -13.92
C MET A 12 -8.82 17.46 -14.43
N LYS A 13 -9.85 18.21 -14.82
CA LYS A 13 -11.04 17.63 -15.46
C LYS A 13 -10.68 16.92 -16.76
N ALA A 14 -9.92 17.58 -17.64
CA ALA A 14 -9.48 17.00 -18.91
C ALA A 14 -8.68 15.71 -18.69
N TRP A 15 -7.76 15.71 -17.72
CA TRP A 15 -6.99 14.52 -17.33
C TRP A 15 -7.88 13.36 -16.87
N VAL A 16 -8.84 13.62 -15.95
CA VAL A 16 -9.75 12.60 -15.44
C VAL A 16 -10.62 12.01 -16.57
N GLU A 17 -11.09 12.87 -17.47
CA GLU A 17 -11.88 12.41 -18.62
C GLU A 17 -11.07 11.59 -19.60
N GLU A 18 -9.81 11.97 -19.90
CA GLU A 18 -8.91 11.18 -20.73
C GLU A 18 -8.67 9.79 -20.14
N ARG A 19 -8.33 9.73 -18.84
CA ARG A 19 -8.12 8.46 -18.13
C ARG A 19 -9.36 7.57 -18.09
N ALA A 20 -10.55 8.18 -18.08
CA ALA A 20 -11.79 7.42 -18.12
C ALA A 20 -12.09 6.82 -19.51
N ARG A 21 -11.52 7.35 -20.60
CA ARG A 21 -11.77 6.88 -21.97
C ARG A 21 -10.94 5.67 -22.40
N ASP A 22 -9.86 5.35 -21.71
CA ASP A 22 -8.92 4.26 -22.06
C ASP A 22 -9.50 2.83 -21.86
N GLY A 23 -10.83 2.67 -21.87
CA GLY A 23 -11.54 1.38 -21.74
C GLY A 23 -11.49 0.73 -20.36
N SER A 24 -10.71 1.28 -19.43
CA SER A 24 -10.51 0.72 -18.09
C SER A 24 -11.52 1.23 -17.04
N PHE A 25 -12.31 2.27 -17.37
CA PHE A 25 -13.31 2.88 -16.50
C PHE A 25 -14.54 3.25 -17.31
N SER A 26 -15.74 3.22 -16.71
CA SER A 26 -16.97 3.57 -17.44
C SER A 26 -17.30 5.05 -17.38
N ASN A 27 -16.74 5.80 -16.41
CA ASN A 27 -16.90 7.25 -16.28
C ASN A 27 -15.83 7.85 -15.32
N ALA A 28 -15.81 9.18 -15.23
CA ALA A 28 -14.92 9.94 -14.34
C ALA A 28 -15.06 9.53 -12.86
N SER A 29 -16.28 9.25 -12.37
CA SER A 29 -16.49 8.83 -10.98
C SER A 29 -15.89 7.46 -10.70
N ASP A 30 -15.86 6.56 -11.69
CA ASP A 30 -15.21 5.25 -11.55
C ASP A 30 -13.70 5.40 -11.40
N TYR A 31 -13.09 6.26 -12.22
CA TYR A 31 -11.68 6.59 -12.10
C TYR A 31 -11.35 7.20 -10.73
N VAL A 32 -12.15 8.17 -10.27
CA VAL A 32 -11.98 8.78 -8.94
C VAL A 32 -12.12 7.75 -7.82
N ARG A 33 -13.11 6.85 -7.88
CA ARG A 33 -13.26 5.78 -6.89
C ARG A 33 -12.08 4.82 -6.90
N HIS A 34 -11.50 4.53 -8.07
CA HIS A 34 -10.28 3.75 -8.18
C HIS A 34 -9.09 4.45 -7.50
N LEU A 35 -8.92 5.76 -7.72
CA LEU A 35 -7.86 6.52 -7.06
C LEU A 35 -8.01 6.52 -5.53
N ILE A 36 -9.23 6.68 -5.02
CA ILE A 36 -9.50 6.62 -3.58
C ILE A 36 -9.13 5.25 -3.00
N ARG A 37 -9.45 4.15 -3.69
CA ARG A 37 -9.06 2.80 -3.25
C ARG A 37 -7.54 2.64 -3.22
N ARG A 38 -6.85 3.11 -4.26
CA ARG A 38 -5.38 3.07 -4.32
C ARG A 38 -4.74 3.89 -3.21
N ASP A 39 -5.32 5.05 -2.88
CA ASP A 39 -4.87 5.88 -1.76
C ASP A 39 -5.05 5.15 -0.43
N GLN A 40 -6.22 4.53 -0.19
CA GLN A 40 -6.48 3.72 0.99
C GLN A 40 -5.54 2.52 1.11
N ASP A 41 -5.25 1.84 0.00
CA ASP A 41 -4.31 0.71 -0.03
C ASP A 41 -2.89 1.16 0.32
N ARG A 42 -2.45 2.29 -0.23
CA ARG A 42 -1.15 2.89 0.11
C ARG A 42 -1.10 3.28 1.58
N ALA A 43 -2.12 3.94 2.10
CA ALA A 43 -2.18 4.36 3.50
C ALA A 43 -2.12 3.13 4.44
N ARG A 44 -2.84 2.05 4.11
CA ARG A 44 -2.79 0.80 4.86
C ARG A 44 -1.41 0.15 4.83
N ALA A 45 -0.78 0.08 3.65
CA ALA A 45 0.56 -0.49 3.51
C ALA A 45 1.61 0.30 4.32
N VAL A 46 1.53 1.63 4.31
CA VAL A 46 2.40 2.49 5.12
C VAL A 46 2.17 2.25 6.61
N ALA A 47 0.92 2.21 7.06
CA ALA A 47 0.59 1.96 8.46
C ALA A 47 1.09 0.58 8.93
N GLN A 48 0.94 -0.45 8.10
CA GLN A 48 1.47 -1.79 8.38
C GLN A 48 2.99 -1.80 8.51
N LEU A 49 3.70 -1.13 7.59
CA LEU A 49 5.15 -1.02 7.67
C LEU A 49 5.61 -0.27 8.92
N GLN A 50 4.93 0.83 9.26
CA GLN A 50 5.23 1.61 10.47
C GLN A 50 5.02 0.77 11.73
N ALA A 51 3.91 0.01 11.82
CA ALA A 51 3.65 -0.89 12.93
C ALA A 51 4.76 -1.95 13.05
N ALA A 52 5.15 -2.60 11.96
CA ALA A 52 6.22 -3.60 11.98
C ALA A 52 7.60 -3.01 12.40
N ILE A 53 7.87 -1.75 12.03
CA ILE A 53 9.07 -1.04 12.48
C ILE A 53 9.00 -0.75 13.98
N SER A 54 7.85 -0.26 14.47
CA SER A 54 7.62 -0.04 15.90
C SER A 54 7.80 -1.32 16.70
N ASP A 55 7.17 -2.43 16.28
CA ASP A 55 7.33 -3.74 16.90
C ASP A 55 8.80 -4.17 16.94
N GLY A 56 9.56 -3.92 15.86
CA GLY A 56 10.98 -4.20 15.78
C GLY A 56 11.81 -3.37 16.76
N ILE A 57 11.52 -2.08 16.91
CA ILE A 57 12.19 -1.19 17.88
C ILE A 57 11.85 -1.61 19.32
N GLU A 58 10.62 -2.00 19.58
CA GLU A 58 10.14 -2.45 20.90
C GLU A 58 10.59 -3.88 21.24
N SER A 59 11.08 -4.65 20.25
CA SER A 59 11.54 -6.03 20.44
C SER A 59 12.83 -6.19 21.26
N GLY A 60 13.47 -5.07 21.62
CA GLY A 60 14.66 -5.03 22.45
C GLY A 60 15.90 -4.59 21.69
N GLU A 61 17.07 -4.69 22.34
CA GLU A 61 18.32 -4.24 21.74
C GLU A 61 18.76 -5.12 20.56
N ALA A 62 19.15 -4.46 19.46
CA ALA A 62 19.69 -5.13 18.30
C ALA A 62 20.98 -5.89 18.65
N GLN A 63 21.07 -7.14 18.18
CA GLN A 63 22.24 -8.01 18.38
C GLN A 63 22.91 -8.31 17.04
N PRO A 64 24.23 -8.61 17.02
CA PRO A 64 24.91 -9.06 15.81
C PRO A 64 24.24 -10.29 15.19
N PHE A 65 24.06 -10.30 13.87
CA PHE A 65 23.38 -11.37 13.16
C PHE A 65 24.35 -12.26 12.38
N ASP A 66 24.43 -13.55 12.75
CA ASP A 66 25.13 -14.59 11.98
C ASP A 66 24.12 -15.40 11.15
N ALA A 67 24.12 -15.15 9.84
CA ALA A 67 23.20 -15.80 8.90
C ALA A 67 23.47 -17.32 8.74
N THR A 68 24.71 -17.78 8.93
CA THR A 68 25.06 -19.21 8.79
C THR A 68 24.53 -19.97 9.99
N ALA A 69 24.84 -19.49 11.19
CA ALA A 69 24.35 -20.09 12.43
C ALA A 69 22.81 -20.06 12.51
N PHE A 70 22.17 -18.99 11.99
CA PHE A 70 20.71 -18.91 11.87
C PHE A 70 20.14 -20.01 10.97
N LYS A 71 20.68 -20.19 9.75
CA LYS A 71 20.19 -21.19 8.80
C LYS A 71 20.38 -22.62 9.30
N ASP A 72 21.52 -22.90 9.93
CA ASP A 72 21.79 -24.20 10.52
C ASP A 72 20.80 -24.53 11.64
N ARG A 73 20.48 -23.54 12.50
CA ARG A 73 19.45 -23.67 13.52
C ARG A 73 18.08 -23.96 12.90
N MET A 74 17.65 -23.17 11.91
CA MET A 74 16.34 -23.37 11.26
C MET A 74 16.21 -24.75 10.61
N ARG A 75 17.25 -25.25 9.94
CA ARG A 75 17.27 -26.59 9.34
C ARG A 75 17.17 -27.69 10.40
N ARG A 76 17.84 -27.55 11.55
CA ARG A 76 17.74 -28.51 12.65
C ARG A 76 16.35 -28.51 13.30
N THR A 77 15.72 -27.35 13.45
CA THR A 77 14.42 -27.22 14.12
C THR A 77 13.25 -27.61 13.22
N TYR A 78 13.30 -27.30 11.93
CA TYR A 78 12.15 -27.39 11.02
C TYR A 78 12.40 -28.21 9.74
N GLY A 79 13.59 -28.78 9.55
CA GLY A 79 13.96 -29.49 8.33
C GLY A 79 13.61 -30.99 8.32
N GLY A 80 12.61 -31.41 9.09
CA GLY A 80 12.06 -32.78 9.08
C GLY A 80 10.97 -32.94 8.04
#